data_AF-A0A0C9XFY8-F1
#
_entry.id   AF-A0A0C9XFY8-F1
#
_cell.length_a   1.000
_cell.length_b   1.000
_cell.length_c   1.000
_cell.angle_alpha   90.00
_cell.angle_beta   90.00
_cell.angle_gamma   90.00
#
_symmetry.space_group_name_H-M   'P 1'
#
loop_
_entity.id
_entity.type
_entity.pdbx_description
1 polymer ?
#
loop_
_entity_poly.entity_id
_entity_poly.type
_entity_poly.pdbx_seq_one_letter_code
_entity_poly.pdbx_strand_id
1 'polypeptide(L)'
;MARASDVLSGPDPDGDVRVIKAWLKSKGVRDFEPVSLFCDQLGKETVGEIERMADEFWKNKSSAQFKKAIVKGIPRQAVLKPAHTAYRLQNQHFALGDRVTMVQDSGGVPLSVKGVVIGLNSKTMDVVWDVPFMSGITLGDRCSQYRGSTVEFNTCLNLSNPQFVTSTNPKAPPPVRSEAPFKPRYGSRPEVNPAPGQAPAAGFRPAPQTPR
;
A
#
# COMPACT_ATOMS: atom_id res chain seq x y z
N MET A 1 -32.40 16.58 -15.49
CA MET A 1 -31.40 15.69 -16.10
C MET A 1 -31.20 16.15 -17.54
N ALA A 2 -29.97 16.23 -18.04
CA ALA A 2 -29.70 16.54 -19.45
C ALA A 2 -30.27 15.42 -20.35
N ARG A 3 -30.87 15.79 -21.48
CA ARG A 3 -31.37 14.85 -22.50
C ARG A 3 -30.24 14.51 -23.48
N ALA A 4 -30.33 13.34 -24.12
CA ALA A 4 -29.34 12.93 -25.13
C ALA A 4 -29.22 13.95 -26.29
N SER A 5 -30.36 14.55 -26.67
CA SER A 5 -30.48 15.63 -27.66
C SER A 5 -29.72 16.91 -27.30
N ASP A 6 -29.40 17.13 -26.01
CA ASP A 6 -28.71 18.34 -25.55
C ASP A 6 -27.20 18.28 -25.84
N VAL A 7 -26.67 17.09 -26.14
CA VAL A 7 -25.23 16.82 -26.33
C VAL A 7 -24.93 16.23 -27.70
N LEU A 8 -25.81 15.39 -28.24
CA LEU A 8 -25.62 14.71 -29.53
C LEU A 8 -26.54 15.31 -30.59
N SER A 9 -25.95 15.77 -31.70
CA SER A 9 -26.67 16.45 -32.81
C SER A 9 -27.18 15.49 -33.90
N GLY A 10 -27.25 14.19 -33.61
CA GLY A 10 -27.63 13.15 -34.58
C GLY A 10 -29.15 12.97 -34.74
N PRO A 11 -29.59 12.25 -35.78
CA PRO A 11 -31.01 11.99 -36.05
C PRO A 11 -31.67 11.05 -35.02
N ASP A 12 -30.90 10.18 -34.36
CA ASP A 12 -31.34 9.32 -33.25
C ASP A 12 -30.36 9.43 -32.06
N PRO A 13 -30.46 10.49 -31.25
CA PRO A 13 -29.51 10.73 -30.15
C PRO A 13 -29.61 9.65 -29.06
N ASP A 14 -30.78 9.03 -28.87
CA ASP A 14 -30.95 7.95 -27.89
C ASP A 14 -30.31 6.63 -28.38
N GLY A 15 -30.40 6.35 -29.68
CA GLY A 15 -29.66 5.26 -30.33
C GLY A 15 -28.15 5.41 -30.19
N ASP A 16 -27.62 6.60 -30.43
CA ASP A 16 -26.19 6.91 -30.28
C ASP A 16 -25.70 6.70 -28.84
N VAL A 17 -26.49 7.13 -27.84
CA VAL A 17 -26.17 6.87 -26.41
C VAL A 17 -26.10 5.37 -26.13
N ARG A 18 -26.97 4.54 -26.73
CA ARG A 18 -26.92 3.08 -26.55
C ARG A 18 -25.65 2.48 -27.14
N VAL A 19 -25.24 2.93 -28.33
CA VAL A 19 -24.00 2.49 -28.98
C VAL A 19 -22.79 2.87 -28.12
N ILE A 20 -22.73 4.11 -27.63
CA ILE A 20 -21.65 4.59 -26.75
C ILE A 20 -21.60 3.77 -25.46
N LYS A 21 -22.74 3.51 -24.81
CA LYS A 21 -22.80 2.67 -23.61
C LYS A 21 -22.32 1.24 -23.87
N ALA A 22 -22.69 0.65 -25.01
CA ALA A 22 -22.24 -0.69 -25.39
C ALA A 22 -20.72 -0.72 -25.64
N TRP A 23 -20.19 0.30 -26.30
CA TRP A 23 -18.75 0.45 -26.52
C TRP A 23 -17.98 0.67 -25.22
N LEU A 24 -18.45 1.52 -24.31
CA LEU A 24 -17.82 1.71 -22.98
C LEU A 24 -17.82 0.40 -22.17
N LYS A 25 -18.87 -0.41 -22.29
CA LYS A 25 -18.94 -1.73 -21.68
C LYS A 25 -17.93 -2.70 -22.30
N SER A 26 -17.77 -2.72 -23.63
CA SER A 26 -16.78 -3.58 -24.29
C SER A 26 -15.34 -3.19 -23.97
N LYS A 27 -15.12 -1.93 -23.57
CA LYS A 27 -13.83 -1.41 -23.09
C LYS A 27 -13.57 -1.64 -21.60
N GLY A 28 -14.50 -2.22 -20.85
CA GLY A 28 -14.32 -2.50 -19.41
C GLY A 28 -14.32 -1.26 -18.52
N VAL A 29 -14.84 -0.12 -18.99
CA VAL A 29 -14.76 1.16 -18.26
C VAL A 29 -15.55 1.15 -16.95
N ARG A 30 -16.45 0.17 -16.76
CA ARG A 30 -17.25 0.03 -15.54
C ARG A 30 -16.62 -0.92 -14.52
N ASP A 31 -15.55 -1.62 -14.88
CA ASP A 31 -14.93 -2.65 -14.06
C ASP A 31 -13.75 -2.10 -13.24
N PHE A 32 -13.51 -0.78 -13.29
CA PHE A 32 -12.50 -0.13 -12.47
C PHE A 32 -12.93 -0.09 -11.00
N GLU A 33 -12.02 -0.52 -10.12
CA GLU A 33 -12.18 -0.32 -8.69
C GLU A 33 -12.14 1.18 -8.37
N PRO A 34 -13.11 1.71 -7.61
CA PRO A 34 -13.04 3.09 -7.13
C PRO A 34 -11.94 3.19 -6.08
N VAL A 35 -10.81 3.79 -6.45
CA VAL A 35 -9.68 4.02 -5.55
C VAL A 35 -9.68 5.48 -5.07
N SER A 36 -9.31 5.69 -3.81
CA SER A 36 -9.06 7.04 -3.29
C SER A 36 -7.91 7.69 -4.03
N LEU A 37 -8.08 8.96 -4.44
CA LEU A 37 -7.05 9.76 -5.14
C LEU A 37 -5.75 9.91 -4.35
N PHE A 38 -5.77 9.59 -3.07
CA PHE A 38 -4.68 9.76 -2.13
C PHE A 38 -3.95 8.46 -1.81
N CYS A 39 -4.35 7.33 -2.39
CA CYS A 39 -3.75 6.04 -2.09
C CYS A 39 -2.80 5.60 -3.20
N ASP A 40 -1.55 5.34 -2.84
CA ASP A 40 -0.59 4.71 -3.75
C ASP A 40 -0.81 3.19 -3.68
N GLN A 41 -0.96 2.54 -4.83
CA GLN A 41 -1.19 1.10 -4.92
C GLN A 41 -0.44 0.48 -6.11
N LEU A 42 0.00 -0.76 -5.94
CA LEU A 42 0.57 -1.57 -7.04
C LEU A 42 -0.54 -2.17 -7.91
N GLY A 43 -0.26 -2.28 -9.20
CA GLY A 43 -1.18 -2.91 -10.16
C GLY A 43 -1.33 -4.41 -9.91
N LYS A 44 -2.49 -4.96 -10.28
CA LYS A 44 -2.85 -6.37 -10.09
C LYS A 44 -1.81 -7.33 -10.70
N GLU A 45 -1.30 -7.02 -11.89
CA GLU A 45 -0.26 -7.84 -12.55
C GLU A 45 1.00 -7.95 -11.70
N THR A 46 1.53 -6.81 -11.23
CA THR A 46 2.71 -6.77 -10.36
C THR A 46 2.49 -7.51 -9.05
N VAL A 47 1.29 -7.41 -8.46
CA VAL A 47 0.94 -8.17 -7.25
C VAL A 47 0.97 -9.67 -7.52
N GLY A 48 0.43 -10.12 -8.65
CA GLY A 48 0.50 -11.53 -9.07
C GLY A 48 1.94 -12.04 -9.26
N GLU A 49 2.84 -11.21 -9.79
CA GLU A 49 4.27 -11.55 -9.88
C GLU A 49 4.94 -11.68 -8.50
N ILE A 50 4.61 -10.78 -7.57
CA ILE A 50 5.09 -10.83 -6.19
C ILE A 50 4.63 -12.13 -5.52
N GLU A 51 3.36 -12.52 -5.69
CA GLU A 51 2.84 -13.79 -5.16
C GLU A 51 3.59 -15.00 -5.74
N ARG A 52 3.79 -15.03 -7.06
CA ARG A 52 4.54 -16.10 -7.72
C ARG A 52 5.96 -16.23 -7.15
N MET A 53 6.67 -15.11 -7.01
CA MET A 53 8.01 -15.11 -6.43
C MET A 53 7.99 -15.58 -4.96
N ALA A 54 7.01 -15.13 -4.17
CA ALA A 54 6.86 -15.57 -2.79
C ALA A 54 6.64 -17.09 -2.70
N ASP A 55 5.83 -17.65 -3.59
CA ASP A 55 5.60 -19.11 -3.68
C ASP A 55 6.85 -19.88 -4.07
N GLU A 56 7.65 -19.37 -4.99
CA GLU A 56 8.94 -19.95 -5.36
C GLU A 56 9.91 -19.96 -4.17
N PHE A 57 10.03 -18.84 -3.45
CA PHE A 57 10.86 -18.77 -2.24
C PHE A 57 10.34 -19.71 -1.15
N TRP A 58 9.03 -19.83 -1.00
CA TRP A 58 8.44 -20.72 -0.01
C TRP A 58 8.69 -22.19 -0.33
N LYS A 59 8.56 -22.60 -1.61
CA LYS A 59 8.88 -23.96 -2.08
C LYS A 59 10.34 -24.33 -1.86
N ASN A 60 11.24 -23.37 -2.06
CA ASN A 60 12.69 -23.56 -1.89
C ASN A 60 13.17 -23.39 -0.44
N LYS A 61 12.26 -23.08 0.50
CA LYS A 61 12.58 -22.83 1.89
C LYS A 61 13.01 -24.12 2.59
N SER A 62 14.29 -24.23 2.90
CA SER A 62 14.82 -25.37 3.66
C SER A 62 14.99 -25.03 5.14
N SER A 63 14.52 -25.93 6.02
CA SER A 63 14.69 -25.80 7.47
C SER A 63 16.17 -25.81 7.88
N ALA A 64 17.05 -26.38 7.05
CA ALA A 64 18.50 -26.42 7.28
C ALA A 64 19.16 -25.04 7.21
N GLN A 65 18.50 -24.04 6.63
CA GLN A 65 19.03 -22.67 6.53
C GLN A 65 18.86 -21.87 7.85
N PHE A 66 18.04 -22.33 8.79
CA PHE A 66 17.84 -21.64 10.06
C PHE A 66 18.93 -22.00 11.07
N LYS A 67 19.91 -21.11 11.23
CA LYS A 67 20.92 -21.23 12.28
C LYS A 67 20.35 -20.70 13.60
N LYS A 68 20.22 -21.59 14.59
CA LYS A 68 19.98 -21.15 15.98
C LYS A 68 21.26 -20.50 16.49
N ALA A 69 21.16 -19.25 16.93
CA ALA A 69 22.27 -18.52 17.54
C ALA A 69 21.88 -18.16 18.99
N ILE A 70 22.74 -18.50 19.95
CA ILE A 70 22.57 -18.05 21.33
C ILE A 70 23.31 -16.72 21.47
N VAL A 71 22.56 -15.64 21.61
CA VAL A 71 23.11 -14.29 21.81
C VAL A 71 22.89 -13.90 23.27
N LYS A 72 23.99 -13.63 23.99
CA LYS A 72 23.98 -13.24 25.41
C LYS A 72 24.21 -11.74 25.56
N GLY A 73 23.73 -11.16 26.67
CA GLY A 73 23.98 -9.77 27.02
C GLY A 73 23.24 -8.75 26.14
N ILE A 74 22.09 -9.12 25.57
CA ILE A 74 21.32 -8.22 24.69
C ILE A 74 20.73 -7.07 25.53
N PRO A 75 21.03 -5.80 25.20
CA PRO A 75 20.42 -4.65 25.84
C PRO A 75 18.90 -4.66 25.68
N ARG A 76 18.14 -4.28 26.73
CA ARG A 76 16.66 -4.26 26.70
C ARG A 76 16.11 -3.41 25.55
N GLN A 77 16.81 -2.34 25.19
CA GLN A 77 16.44 -1.45 24.08
C GLN A 77 16.49 -2.13 22.69
N ALA A 78 17.25 -3.22 22.57
CA ALA A 78 17.38 -4.02 21.34
C ALA A 78 16.32 -5.11 21.19
N VAL A 79 15.47 -5.29 22.20
CA VAL A 79 14.39 -6.27 22.18
C VAL A 79 13.06 -5.55 22.18
N LEU A 80 12.17 -5.97 21.28
CA LEU A 80 10.80 -5.49 21.22
C LEU A 80 9.87 -6.59 21.74
N LYS A 81 9.00 -6.23 22.69
CA LYS A 81 7.88 -7.07 23.09
C LYS A 81 6.74 -6.88 22.09
N PRO A 82 6.20 -7.95 21.46
CA PRO A 82 5.07 -7.88 20.53
C PRO A 82 3.87 -7.08 21.02
N ALA A 83 3.40 -7.28 22.26
CA ALA A 83 2.31 -6.50 22.85
C ALA A 83 2.56 -4.97 22.92
N HIS A 84 3.78 -4.51 22.69
CA HIS A 84 4.19 -3.12 22.83
C HIS A 84 4.34 -2.38 21.49
N THR A 85 4.02 -3.05 20.38
CA THR A 85 4.20 -2.52 19.01
C THR A 85 3.48 -1.19 18.79
N ALA A 86 2.23 -1.06 19.25
CA ALA A 86 1.40 0.13 19.05
C ALA A 86 2.07 1.46 19.46
N TYR A 87 2.91 1.43 20.50
CA TYR A 87 3.62 2.61 21.00
C TYR A 87 5.13 2.60 20.74
N ARG A 88 5.71 1.45 20.37
CA ARG A 88 7.14 1.32 20.07
C ARG A 88 7.47 1.50 18.59
N LEU A 89 6.55 1.16 17.69
CA LEU A 89 6.72 1.20 16.24
C LEU A 89 6.00 2.40 15.60
N GLN A 90 5.96 3.52 16.32
CA GLN A 90 5.38 4.75 15.80
C GLN A 90 6.30 5.40 14.76
N ASN A 91 5.68 6.13 13.83
CA ASN A 91 6.40 6.96 12.84
C ASN A 91 7.39 6.20 11.96
N GLN A 92 7.15 4.91 11.77
CA GLN A 92 7.90 4.12 10.81
C GLN A 92 7.48 4.49 9.39
N HIS A 93 8.46 4.67 8.51
CA HIS A 93 8.27 4.97 7.11
C HIS A 93 8.10 3.68 6.30
N PHE A 94 7.14 3.70 5.39
CA PHE A 94 6.86 2.63 4.45
C PHE A 94 6.73 3.20 3.04
N ALA A 95 7.17 2.42 2.06
CA ALA A 95 6.98 2.65 0.64
C ALA A 95 6.31 1.43 0.00
N LEU A 96 5.74 1.61 -1.19
CA LEU A 96 5.29 0.47 -2.00
C LEU A 96 6.47 -0.45 -2.33
N GLY A 97 6.24 -1.75 -2.27
CA GLY A 97 7.27 -2.77 -2.49
C GLY A 97 8.13 -3.06 -1.26
N ASP A 98 7.98 -2.32 -0.15
CA ASP A 98 8.74 -2.60 1.06
C ASP A 98 8.40 -3.99 1.63
N ARG A 99 9.46 -4.67 2.08
CA ARG A 99 9.37 -5.95 2.75
C ARG A 99 9.04 -5.72 4.22
N VAL A 100 8.01 -6.39 4.72
CA VAL A 100 7.55 -6.21 6.10
C VAL A 100 7.39 -7.53 6.83
N THR A 101 7.34 -7.48 8.16
CA THR A 101 6.98 -8.61 9.02
C THR A 101 5.95 -8.19 10.05
N MET A 102 4.96 -9.05 10.29
CA MET A 102 3.99 -8.88 11.36
C MET A 102 4.68 -9.05 12.72
N VAL A 103 4.49 -8.10 13.63
CA VAL A 103 5.10 -8.10 14.96
C VAL A 103 4.07 -8.07 16.08
N GLN A 104 2.86 -7.56 15.82
CA GLN A 104 1.79 -7.59 16.81
C GLN A 104 1.38 -9.04 17.11
N ASP A 105 1.18 -9.35 18.39
CA ASP A 105 0.80 -10.68 18.90
C ASP A 105 -0.71 -10.93 18.94
N SER A 106 -1.49 -9.94 18.52
CA SER A 106 -2.95 -9.97 18.46
C SER A 106 -3.42 -9.53 17.08
N GLY A 107 -4.62 -9.99 16.69
CA GLY A 107 -5.21 -9.71 15.39
C GLY A 107 -5.34 -10.96 14.51
N GLY A 108 -5.73 -10.75 13.25
CA GLY A 108 -5.99 -11.85 12.30
C GLY A 108 -4.76 -12.36 11.55
N VAL A 109 -3.65 -11.62 11.54
CA VAL A 109 -2.42 -12.00 10.84
C VAL A 109 -1.50 -12.76 11.81
N PRO A 110 -0.95 -13.93 11.44
CA PRO A 110 -0.06 -14.66 12.32
C PRO A 110 1.26 -13.92 12.59
N LEU A 111 1.75 -14.04 13.83
CA LEU A 111 2.99 -13.40 14.27
C LEU A 111 4.19 -13.85 13.41
N SER A 112 5.08 -12.91 13.10
CA SER A 112 6.33 -13.13 12.32
C SER A 112 6.13 -13.59 10.87
N VAL A 113 4.90 -13.57 10.35
CA VAL A 113 4.67 -13.72 8.91
C VAL A 113 5.22 -12.50 8.19
N LYS A 114 5.86 -12.75 7.05
CA LYS A 114 6.46 -11.70 6.22
C LYS A 114 5.59 -11.45 4.99
N GLY A 115 5.66 -10.24 4.46
CA GLY A 115 4.88 -9.82 3.30
C GLY A 115 5.50 -8.63 2.58
N VAL A 116 4.81 -8.16 1.55
CA VAL A 116 5.17 -6.97 0.77
C VAL A 116 4.05 -5.94 0.86
N VAL A 117 4.41 -4.67 1.05
CA VAL A 117 3.46 -3.55 1.01
C VAL A 117 3.05 -3.31 -0.44
N ILE A 118 1.75 -3.45 -0.72
CA ILE A 118 1.18 -3.23 -2.07
C ILE A 118 0.27 -2.01 -2.14
N GLY A 119 -0.08 -1.42 -1.00
CA GLY A 119 -0.91 -0.22 -0.93
C GLY A 119 -0.62 0.60 0.32
N LEU A 120 -0.66 1.91 0.19
CA LEU A 120 -0.51 2.85 1.30
C LEU A 120 -1.75 3.75 1.40
N ASN A 121 -2.36 3.74 2.58
CA ASN A 121 -3.48 4.62 2.95
C ASN A 121 -3.01 5.61 4.04
N SER A 122 -3.91 6.46 4.55
CA SER A 122 -3.53 7.48 5.53
C SER A 122 -3.12 6.97 6.91
N LYS A 123 -3.65 5.82 7.33
CA LYS A 123 -3.37 5.21 8.65
C LYS A 123 -3.01 3.73 8.58
N THR A 124 -3.20 3.13 7.41
CA THR A 124 -3.07 1.70 7.18
C THR A 124 -2.29 1.45 5.90
N MET A 125 -1.84 0.23 5.74
CA MET A 125 -1.22 -0.27 4.53
C MET A 125 -1.84 -1.61 4.15
N ASP A 126 -1.89 -1.86 2.87
CA ASP A 126 -2.30 -3.14 2.31
C ASP A 126 -1.05 -3.98 2.08
N VAL A 127 -1.04 -5.19 2.63
CA VAL A 127 0.09 -6.11 2.59
C VAL A 127 -0.36 -7.43 1.99
N VAL A 128 0.44 -7.96 1.07
CA VAL A 128 0.33 -9.33 0.58
C VAL A 128 1.35 -10.19 1.32
N TRP A 129 0.88 -11.22 1.98
CA TRP A 129 1.69 -12.09 2.83
C TRP A 129 2.24 -13.29 2.05
N ASP A 130 3.44 -13.74 2.44
CA ASP A 130 4.13 -14.87 1.80
C ASP A 130 3.46 -16.22 2.01
N VAL A 131 2.55 -16.31 2.98
CA VAL A 131 1.80 -17.53 3.29
C VAL A 131 0.32 -17.22 3.38
N PRO A 132 -0.55 -18.14 2.92
CA PRO A 132 -1.98 -17.99 3.12
C PRO A 132 -2.36 -18.20 4.59
N PHE A 133 -3.37 -17.47 5.05
CA PHE A 133 -3.92 -17.56 6.40
C PHE A 133 -5.43 -17.27 6.41
N MET A 134 -6.15 -17.81 7.40
CA MET A 134 -7.62 -17.87 7.37
C MET A 134 -8.31 -16.51 7.25
N SER A 135 -7.76 -15.46 7.85
CA SER A 135 -8.33 -14.11 7.81
C SER A 135 -7.88 -13.28 6.61
N GLY A 136 -7.09 -13.86 5.69
CA GLY A 136 -6.62 -13.15 4.51
C GLY A 136 -7.74 -12.94 3.47
N ILE A 137 -7.70 -11.80 2.82
CA ILE A 137 -8.67 -11.34 1.80
C ILE A 137 -7.96 -11.10 0.46
N THR A 138 -8.73 -10.86 -0.61
CA THR A 138 -8.21 -10.62 -1.96
C THR A 138 -7.85 -9.15 -2.23
N LEU A 139 -8.11 -8.25 -1.28
CA LEU A 139 -7.89 -6.80 -1.40
C LEU A 139 -8.48 -6.20 -2.68
N GLY A 140 -9.72 -6.57 -3.02
CA GLY A 140 -10.37 -6.12 -4.25
C GLY A 140 -9.96 -6.93 -5.48
N ASP A 141 -9.73 -8.24 -5.32
CA ASP A 141 -9.27 -9.13 -6.40
C ASP A 141 -7.87 -8.76 -6.96
N ARG A 142 -7.06 -8.08 -6.14
CA ARG A 142 -5.67 -7.74 -6.45
C ARG A 142 -4.71 -8.87 -6.12
N CYS A 143 -5.00 -9.66 -5.09
CA CYS A 143 -4.23 -10.83 -4.71
C CYS A 143 -5.12 -12.07 -4.53
N SER A 144 -4.52 -13.25 -4.47
CA SER A 144 -5.26 -14.49 -4.23
C SER A 144 -5.94 -14.52 -2.84
N GLN A 145 -6.96 -15.38 -2.69
CA GLN A 145 -7.68 -15.52 -1.43
C GLN A 145 -6.72 -15.96 -0.31
N TYR A 146 -6.99 -15.52 0.92
CA TYR A 146 -6.17 -15.84 2.10
C TYR A 146 -4.77 -15.21 2.12
N ARG A 147 -4.42 -14.31 1.19
CA ARG A 147 -3.09 -13.68 1.13
C ARG A 147 -3.02 -12.24 1.57
N GLY A 148 -4.05 -11.44 1.33
CA GLY A 148 -4.01 -10.00 1.56
C GLY A 148 -4.56 -9.60 2.92
N SER A 149 -4.08 -8.49 3.47
CA SER A 149 -4.77 -7.80 4.57
C SER A 149 -4.41 -6.33 4.63
N THR A 150 -5.33 -5.52 5.14
CA THR A 150 -5.07 -4.13 5.54
C THR A 150 -4.68 -4.09 7.03
N VAL A 151 -3.52 -3.50 7.34
CA VAL A 151 -2.96 -3.42 8.71
C VAL A 151 -2.51 -2.00 9.04
N GLU A 152 -2.45 -1.65 10.33
CA GLU A 152 -1.89 -0.37 10.75
C GLU A 152 -0.35 -0.37 10.67
N PHE A 153 0.25 0.81 10.48
CA PHE A 153 1.69 0.98 10.34
C PHE A 153 2.51 0.48 11.54
N ASN A 154 1.96 0.63 12.75
CA ASN A 154 2.61 0.25 14.00
C ASN A 154 2.54 -1.26 14.30
N THR A 155 1.87 -2.07 13.47
CA THR A 155 1.75 -3.52 13.67
C THR A 155 2.92 -4.31 13.09
N CYS A 156 3.65 -3.70 12.16
CA CYS A 156 4.68 -4.34 11.35
C CYS A 156 6.03 -3.66 11.48
N LEU A 157 7.10 -4.41 11.22
CA LEU A 157 8.44 -3.87 11.00
C LEU A 157 8.79 -3.87 9.52
N ASN A 158 9.36 -2.77 9.04
CA ASN A 158 9.96 -2.61 7.73
C ASN A 158 11.35 -3.26 7.73
N LEU A 159 11.53 -4.23 6.85
CA LEU A 159 12.76 -4.98 6.65
C LEU A 159 13.58 -4.44 5.48
N SER A 160 12.94 -3.76 4.52
CA SER A 160 13.62 -3.10 3.38
C SER A 160 14.34 -1.83 3.82
N ASN A 161 13.69 -1.03 4.67
CA ASN A 161 14.25 0.16 5.28
C ASN A 161 14.22 0.05 6.83
N PRO A 162 15.22 -0.62 7.44
CA PRO A 162 15.24 -0.88 8.87
C PRO A 162 15.43 0.41 9.70
N GLN A 163 14.38 0.84 10.41
CA GLN A 163 14.38 2.09 11.19
C GLN A 163 14.50 1.90 12.70
N PHE A 164 14.33 0.66 13.19
CA PHE A 164 14.38 0.33 14.62
C PHE A 164 15.58 -0.54 14.99
N VAL A 165 16.67 -0.41 14.23
CA VAL A 165 17.92 -1.12 14.50
C VAL A 165 18.66 -0.41 15.63
N THR A 166 19.15 -1.18 16.60
CA THR A 166 20.02 -0.67 17.66
C THR A 166 21.21 -1.58 17.84
N SER A 167 22.31 -1.01 18.34
CA SER A 167 23.52 -1.76 18.60
C SER A 167 23.35 -2.67 19.82
N THR A 168 23.91 -3.88 19.72
CA THR A 168 24.03 -4.80 20.85
C THR A 168 25.21 -4.45 21.75
N ASN A 169 26.07 -3.50 21.36
CA ASN A 169 27.16 -3.00 22.19
C ASN A 169 26.60 -2.09 23.31
N PRO A 170 26.82 -2.40 24.60
CA PRO A 170 26.34 -1.59 25.72
C PRO A 170 26.86 -0.15 25.73
N LYS A 171 28.00 0.12 25.07
CA LYS A 171 28.63 1.45 25.00
C LYS A 171 28.18 2.27 23.78
N ALA A 172 27.31 1.72 22.94
CA ALA A 172 26.85 2.46 21.77
C ALA A 172 25.93 3.62 22.18
N PRO A 173 25.98 4.76 21.45
CA PRO A 173 25.03 5.84 21.69
C PRO A 173 23.58 5.36 21.52
N PRO A 174 22.64 5.96 22.26
CA PRO A 174 21.23 5.61 22.13
C PRO A 174 20.74 5.83 20.69
N PRO A 175 19.87 4.95 20.16
CA PRO A 175 19.39 5.08 18.80
C PRO A 175 18.57 6.36 18.65
N VAL A 176 18.90 7.15 17.63
CA VAL A 176 18.13 8.35 17.26
C VAL A 176 16.81 7.88 16.65
N ARG A 177 15.69 8.19 17.31
CA ARG A 177 14.36 7.92 16.76
C ARG A 177 13.92 9.10 15.93
N SER A 178 13.32 8.83 14.77
CA SER A 178 12.63 9.89 14.03
C SER A 178 11.38 10.31 14.81
N GLU A 179 11.43 11.49 15.42
CA GLU A 179 10.26 12.11 16.04
C GLU A 179 9.27 12.65 15.01
N ALA A 180 9.74 12.85 13.77
CA ALA A 180 8.90 13.29 12.66
C ALA A 180 7.79 12.27 12.40
N PRO A 181 6.50 12.69 12.42
CA PRO A 181 5.39 11.79 12.15
C PRO A 181 5.48 11.26 10.72
N PHE A 182 5.25 9.95 10.55
CA PHE A 182 5.17 9.37 9.21
C PHE A 182 3.93 9.93 8.52
N LYS A 183 4.17 10.73 7.49
CA LYS A 183 3.15 11.30 6.62
C LYS A 183 3.36 10.69 5.24
N PRO A 184 2.79 9.49 4.97
CA PRO A 184 2.89 8.89 3.65
C PRO A 184 2.46 9.91 2.61
N ARG A 185 3.21 9.99 1.52
CA ARG A 185 2.90 10.94 0.44
C ARG A 185 1.61 10.46 -0.23
N TYR A 186 0.72 11.40 -0.51
CA TYR A 186 -0.61 11.10 -1.03
C TYR A 186 -0.74 11.61 -2.47
N GLY A 187 -1.07 10.69 -3.39
CA GLY A 187 -1.51 11.01 -4.75
C GLY A 187 -0.41 11.43 -5.73
N SER A 188 -0.81 11.57 -7.00
CA SER A 188 0.05 12.05 -8.07
C SER A 188 0.42 13.51 -7.85
N ARG A 189 1.65 13.75 -7.38
CA ARG A 189 2.27 15.06 -7.62
C ARG A 189 2.72 15.07 -9.09
N PRO A 190 2.37 16.10 -9.88
CA PRO A 190 3.17 16.37 -11.07
C PRO A 190 4.63 16.53 -10.61
N GLU A 191 5.58 15.90 -11.31
CA GLU A 191 7.02 16.02 -11.02
C GLU A 191 7.46 17.50 -10.91
N VAL A 192 6.71 18.38 -11.58
CA VAL A 192 6.83 19.83 -11.50
C VAL A 192 5.81 20.39 -10.50
N ASN A 193 6.30 20.81 -9.32
CA ASN A 193 5.51 21.69 -8.45
C ASN A 193 5.34 23.05 -9.17
N PRO A 194 4.13 23.62 -9.25
CA PRO A 194 3.96 24.97 -9.77
C PRO A 194 4.71 25.98 -8.88
N ALA A 195 5.24 27.03 -9.51
CA ALA A 195 5.88 28.12 -8.78
C ALA A 195 4.89 28.80 -7.80
N PRO A 196 5.37 29.46 -6.72
CA PRO A 196 4.50 30.17 -5.79
C PRO A 196 3.55 31.13 -6.55
N GLY A 197 2.24 30.96 -6.37
CA GLY A 197 1.21 31.75 -7.06
C GLY A 197 0.68 31.20 -8.38
N GLN A 198 1.21 30.06 -8.87
CA GLN A 198 0.67 29.38 -10.05
C GLN A 198 -0.29 28.25 -9.66
N ALA A 199 -1.40 28.15 -10.39
CA ALA A 199 -2.34 27.03 -10.25
C ALA A 199 -1.69 25.71 -10.71
N PRO A 200 -2.05 24.56 -10.11
CA PRO A 200 -1.56 23.26 -10.54
C PRO A 200 -1.87 23.00 -12.02
N ALA A 201 -0.95 22.32 -12.70
CA ALA A 201 -1.11 21.93 -14.10
C ALA A 201 -2.25 20.91 -14.30
N ALA A 202 -2.51 20.08 -13.28
CA ALA A 202 -3.60 19.12 -13.25
C ALA A 202 -4.84 19.70 -12.55
N GLY A 203 -6.03 19.45 -13.12
CA GLY A 203 -7.32 19.85 -12.58
C GLY A 203 -8.27 20.39 -13.65
N PHE A 204 -9.57 20.20 -13.47
CA PHE A 204 -10.60 20.76 -14.35
C PHE A 204 -10.54 22.29 -14.31
N ARG A 205 -10.39 22.93 -15.47
CA ARG A 205 -10.46 24.38 -15.62
C ARG A 205 -11.79 24.72 -16.29
N PRO A 206 -12.73 25.42 -15.60
CA PRO A 206 -13.92 25.90 -16.28
C PRO A 206 -13.52 26.83 -17.43
N ALA A 207 -14.24 26.73 -18.54
CA ALA A 207 -13.98 27.58 -19.71
C ALA A 207 -14.12 29.06 -19.32
N PRO A 208 -13.25 29.96 -19.83
CA PRO A 208 -13.38 31.38 -19.58
C PRO A 208 -14.75 31.85 -20.06
N GLN A 209 -15.52 32.45 -19.15
CA GLN A 209 -16.80 33.06 -19.51
C GLN A 209 -16.50 34.31 -20.34
N THR A 210 -16.83 34.26 -21.63
CA THR A 210 -16.77 35.44 -22.49
C THR A 210 -17.82 36.44 -21.98
N PRO A 211 -17.43 37.66 -21.56
CA PRO A 211 -18.41 38.68 -21.24
C PRO A 211 -19.22 39.01 -22.50
N ARG A 212 -20.54 39.04 -22.36
CA ARG A 212 -21.47 39.53 -23.40
C ARG A 212 -21.36 41.04 -23.54
#